data_AF-K2QY92-F1
#
_entry.id   AF-K2QY92-F1
#
_cell.length_a   1.000
_cell.length_b   1.000
_cell.length_c   1.000
_cell.angle_alpha   90.00
_cell.angle_beta   90.00
_cell.angle_gamma   90.00
#
_symmetry.space_group_name_H-M   'P 1'
#
loop_
_entity.id
_entity.type
_entity.pdbx_description
1 polymer ?
#
loop_
_entity_poly.entity_id
_entity_poly.type
_entity_poly.pdbx_seq_one_letter_code
_entity_poly.pdbx_strand_id
1 'polypeptide(L)'
;MLNLEDEEFKIIFETLSKIPYEPHWWIRVPVEMVLEGGSSDCSDRAYALSDYCEKNNIPYSFILTLFNNPLSLHMALVVDGLVYDPMLPVYAMTINEYKKFLGGFYSRVFGSWIQKIIP
;
A
#
# COMPACT_ATOMS: atom_id res chain seq x y z
N MET A 1 -11.36 -9.46 9.46
CA MET A 1 -10.05 -9.93 9.94
C MET A 1 -9.42 -10.63 8.76
N LEU A 2 -8.23 -10.19 8.34
CA LEU A 2 -7.53 -10.83 7.21
C LEU A 2 -6.88 -12.12 7.70
N ASN A 3 -7.11 -13.22 7.01
CA ASN A 3 -6.39 -14.45 7.27
C ASN A 3 -4.96 -14.32 6.67
N LEU A 4 -3.92 -14.58 7.45
CA LEU A 4 -2.53 -14.54 6.96
C LEU A 4 -2.23 -15.64 5.92
N GLU A 5 -3.12 -16.64 5.83
CA GLU A 5 -3.10 -17.69 4.82
C GLU A 5 -4.02 -17.39 3.64
N ASP A 6 -4.50 -16.15 3.49
CA ASP A 6 -5.31 -15.75 2.35
C ASP A 6 -4.46 -15.71 1.06
N GLU A 7 -4.58 -16.77 0.27
CA GLU A 7 -3.82 -16.94 -0.97
C GLU A 7 -4.19 -15.90 -2.03
N GLU A 8 -5.44 -15.41 -2.05
CA GLU A 8 -5.84 -14.39 -3.01
C GLU A 8 -5.14 -13.06 -2.70
N PHE A 9 -5.15 -12.66 -1.42
CA PHE A 9 -4.45 -11.43 -1.00
C PHE A 9 -2.93 -11.53 -1.22
N LYS A 10 -2.32 -12.70 -1.00
CA LYS A 10 -0.90 -12.95 -1.34
C LYS A 10 -0.61 -12.79 -2.82
N ILE A 11 -1.45 -13.36 -3.69
CA ILE A 11 -1.26 -13.26 -5.14
C ILE A 11 -1.33 -11.79 -5.57
N ILE A 12 -2.28 -11.01 -5.04
CA ILE A 12 -2.36 -9.57 -5.31
C ILE A 12 -1.07 -8.87 -4.87
N PHE A 13 -0.62 -9.12 -3.63
CA PHE A 13 0.63 -8.55 -3.11
C PHE A 13 1.84 -8.86 -4.00
N GLU A 14 2.04 -10.13 -4.36
CA GLU A 14 3.17 -10.57 -5.20
C GLU A 14 3.10 -10.06 -6.63
N THR A 15 1.88 -9.84 -7.14
CA THR A 15 1.67 -9.21 -8.43
C THR A 15 2.16 -7.77 -8.36
N LEU A 16 1.68 -7.01 -7.38
CA LEU A 16 2.04 -5.61 -7.18
C LEU A 16 3.55 -5.42 -6.93
N SER A 17 4.22 -6.37 -6.27
CA SER A 17 5.66 -6.27 -5.99
C SER A 17 6.54 -6.44 -7.23
N LYS A 18 6.00 -7.00 -8.32
CA LYS A 18 6.71 -7.20 -9.60
C LYS A 18 6.51 -6.05 -10.59
N ILE A 19 5.54 -5.18 -10.34
CA ILE A 19 5.23 -4.06 -11.23
C ILE A 19 6.35 -3.01 -11.14
N PRO A 20 6.80 -2.43 -12.27
CA PRO A 20 7.75 -1.32 -12.28
C PRO A 20 7.24 -0.13 -11.44
N TYR A 21 8.13 0.43 -10.61
CA TYR A 21 7.80 1.61 -9.82
C TYR A 21 7.93 2.88 -10.67
N GLU A 22 6.86 3.66 -10.74
CA GLU A 22 6.85 4.94 -11.43
C GLU A 22 6.36 6.03 -10.46
N PRO A 23 7.20 6.97 -10.02
CA PRO A 23 6.77 8.02 -9.11
C PRO A 23 5.95 9.08 -9.88
N HIS A 24 4.65 9.19 -9.61
CA HIS A 24 3.79 10.17 -10.28
C HIS A 24 2.94 11.04 -9.33
N TRP A 25 3.25 11.04 -8.03
CA TRP A 25 2.81 12.02 -7.01
C TRP A 25 1.31 12.39 -7.11
N TRP A 26 0.48 11.63 -6.37
CA TRP A 26 -0.92 12.00 -6.07
C TRP A 26 -1.87 12.04 -7.26
N ILE A 27 -1.50 11.37 -8.35
CA ILE A 27 -2.41 10.96 -9.41
C ILE A 27 -2.70 9.48 -9.17
N ARG A 28 -3.96 9.12 -8.96
CA ARG A 28 -4.37 7.74 -8.74
C ARG A 28 -4.56 7.02 -10.07
N VAL A 29 -3.88 5.88 -10.23
CA VAL A 29 -4.14 4.92 -11.31
C VAL A 29 -5.30 4.01 -10.88
N PRO A 30 -6.29 3.73 -11.75
CA PRO A 30 -7.36 2.78 -11.45
C PRO A 30 -6.82 1.42 -11.00
N VAL A 31 -7.45 0.80 -10.01
CA VAL A 31 -6.96 -0.45 -9.40
C VAL A 31 -6.82 -1.56 -10.46
N GLU A 32 -7.77 -1.64 -11.38
CA GLU A 32 -7.76 -2.60 -12.48
C GLU A 32 -6.51 -2.42 -13.35
N MET A 33 -6.17 -1.18 -13.70
CA MET A 33 -4.99 -0.87 -14.49
C MET A 33 -3.69 -1.19 -13.74
N VAL A 34 -3.66 -0.94 -12.43
CA VAL A 34 -2.52 -1.33 -11.59
C VAL A 34 -2.38 -2.86 -11.61
N LEU A 35 -3.46 -3.61 -11.38
CA LEU A 35 -3.43 -5.08 -11.35
C LEU A 35 -3.09 -5.71 -12.72
N GLU A 36 -3.37 -5.02 -13.82
CA GLU A 36 -2.96 -5.41 -15.18
C GLU A 36 -1.47 -5.11 -15.49
N GLY A 37 -0.72 -4.58 -14.53
CA GLY A 37 0.70 -4.29 -14.66
C GLY A 37 1.01 -2.85 -15.10
N GLY A 38 0.04 -1.96 -15.03
CA GLY A 38 0.23 -0.53 -15.26
C GLY A 38 1.23 0.07 -14.27
N SER A 39 2.01 1.04 -14.74
CA SER A 39 2.90 1.85 -13.90
C SER A 39 2.16 2.38 -12.67
N SER A 40 2.80 2.25 -11.51
CA SER A 40 2.18 2.63 -10.22
C SER A 40 3.22 3.03 -9.19
N ASP A 41 2.84 3.96 -8.32
CA ASP A 41 3.60 4.34 -7.13
C ASP A 41 3.13 3.59 -5.85
N CYS A 42 3.72 3.94 -4.71
CA CYS A 42 3.39 3.31 -3.43
C CYS A 42 1.91 3.50 -3.03
N SER A 43 1.31 4.62 -3.43
CA SER A 43 -0.05 4.96 -3.06
C SER A 43 -1.06 4.14 -3.84
N ASP A 44 -0.84 3.98 -5.14
CA ASP A 44 -1.67 3.13 -6.01
C ASP A 44 -1.65 1.68 -5.56
N ARG A 45 -0.47 1.14 -5.24
CA ARG A 45 -0.33 -0.25 -4.78
C ARG A 45 -1.03 -0.47 -3.44
N ALA A 46 -0.91 0.48 -2.51
CA ALA A 46 -1.64 0.41 -1.25
C ALA A 46 -3.17 0.47 -1.47
N TYR A 47 -3.64 1.27 -2.43
CA TYR A 47 -5.05 1.31 -2.80
C TYR A 47 -5.54 0.03 -3.51
N ALA A 48 -4.72 -0.58 -4.34
CA ALA A 48 -5.04 -1.86 -4.97
C ALA A 48 -5.22 -2.97 -3.91
N LEU A 49 -4.38 -2.98 -2.87
CA LEU A 49 -4.57 -3.88 -1.73
C LEU A 49 -5.82 -3.51 -0.91
N SER A 50 -6.12 -2.23 -0.70
CA SER A 50 -7.31 -1.84 0.08
C SER A 50 -8.62 -2.20 -0.61
N ASP A 51 -8.67 -2.18 -1.94
CA ASP A 51 -9.84 -2.59 -2.72
C ASP A 51 -10.26 -4.04 -2.41
N TYR A 52 -9.29 -4.94 -2.24
CA TYR A 52 -9.56 -6.29 -1.75
C TYR A 52 -10.19 -6.27 -0.34
N CYS A 53 -9.64 -5.45 0.56
CA CYS A 53 -10.18 -5.33 1.91
C CYS A 53 -11.63 -4.80 1.91
N GLU A 54 -11.95 -3.83 1.05
CA GLU A 54 -13.31 -3.28 0.91
C GLU A 54 -14.29 -4.35 0.42
N LYS A 55 -13.93 -5.07 -0.65
CA LYS A 55 -14.75 -6.16 -1.22
C LYS A 55 -15.06 -7.25 -0.20
N ASN A 56 -14.14 -7.49 0.73
CA ASN A 56 -14.26 -8.53 1.76
C ASN A 56 -14.69 -7.99 3.13
N ASN A 57 -15.09 -6.72 3.25
CA ASN A 57 -15.47 -6.08 4.52
C ASN A 57 -14.39 -6.21 5.62
N ILE A 58 -13.12 -6.16 5.24
CA ILE A 58 -11.97 -6.23 6.14
C ILE A 58 -11.59 -4.80 6.56
N PRO A 59 -11.62 -4.47 7.86
CA PRO A 59 -11.17 -3.16 8.33
C PRO A 59 -9.68 -2.95 8.04
N TYR A 60 -9.36 -1.80 7.45
CA TYR A 60 -7.99 -1.43 7.12
C TYR A 60 -7.73 0.05 7.44
N SER A 61 -6.46 0.43 7.37
CA SER A 61 -6.00 1.82 7.48
C SER A 61 -4.73 1.97 6.65
N PHE A 62 -4.21 3.18 6.51
CA PHE A 62 -2.91 3.40 5.87
C PHE A 62 -1.90 3.95 6.86
N ILE A 63 -0.63 3.66 6.60
CA ILE A 63 0.49 4.32 7.23
C ILE A 63 1.20 5.20 6.20
N LEU A 64 1.37 6.47 6.53
CA LEU A 64 2.15 7.43 5.78
C LEU A 64 3.51 7.57 6.45
N THR A 65 4.57 7.39 5.68
CA THR A 65 5.96 7.51 6.11
C THR A 65 6.60 8.66 5.36
N LEU A 66 7.14 9.64 6.08
CA LEU A 66 7.91 10.73 5.51
C LEU A 66 9.40 10.46 5.71
N PHE A 67 10.10 10.23 4.61
CA PHE A 67 11.56 10.18 4.56
C PHE A 67 12.11 11.58 4.43
N ASN A 68 13.26 11.85 5.06
CA ASN A 68 13.89 13.17 5.02
C ASN A 68 15.05 13.26 4.02
N ASN A 69 15.52 12.15 3.44
CA ASN A 69 16.60 12.17 2.45
C ASN A 69 16.59 10.94 1.53
N PRO A 70 16.10 11.05 0.27
CA PRO A 70 15.39 12.22 -0.27
C PRO A 70 14.09 12.50 0.49
N LEU A 71 13.63 13.76 0.50
CA LEU A 71 12.31 14.09 1.04
C LEU A 71 11.25 13.39 0.19
N SER A 72 10.60 12.37 0.74
CA SER A 72 9.62 11.57 0.02
C SER A 72 8.54 11.06 0.97
N LEU A 73 7.28 11.12 0.51
CA LEU A 73 6.14 10.55 1.22
C LEU A 73 5.86 9.16 0.66
N HIS A 74 5.66 8.19 1.54
CA HIS A 74 5.40 6.81 1.19
C HIS A 74 4.17 6.29 1.91
N MET A 75 3.36 5.48 1.24
CA MET A 75 2.14 4.92 1.79
C MET A 75 2.15 3.40 1.73
N ALA A 76 1.67 2.76 2.80
CA ALA A 76 1.45 1.32 2.86
C ALA A 76 0.12 0.99 3.55
N LEU A 77 -0.43 -0.18 3.24
CA LEU A 77 -1.67 -0.68 3.82
C LEU A 77 -1.41 -1.27 5.21
N VAL A 78 -2.33 -1.07 6.15
CA VAL A 78 -2.31 -1.67 7.48
C VAL A 78 -3.60 -2.40 7.76
N VAL A 79 -3.49 -3.71 8.03
CA VAL A 79 -4.60 -4.59 8.40
C VAL A 79 -4.23 -5.35 9.67
N ASP A 80 -5.10 -5.36 10.67
CA ASP A 80 -4.92 -6.10 11.93
C ASP A 80 -3.55 -5.88 12.62
N GLY A 81 -2.97 -4.68 12.47
CA GLY A 81 -1.69 -4.28 13.09
C GLY A 81 -0.43 -4.67 12.30
N LEU A 82 -0.60 -5.27 11.12
CA LEU A 82 0.46 -5.60 10.18
C LEU A 82 0.46 -4.64 8.99
N VAL A 83 1.65 -4.31 8.51
CA VAL A 83 1.89 -3.46 7.36
C VAL A 83 2.16 -4.35 6.14
N TYR A 84 1.44 -4.06 5.06
CA TYR A 84 1.58 -4.70 3.76
C TYR A 84 2.06 -3.65 2.76
N ASP A 85 3.30 -3.80 2.34
CA ASP A 85 3.99 -2.87 1.46
C ASP A 85 4.65 -3.63 0.29
N PRO A 86 4.04 -3.64 -0.91
CA PRO A 86 4.59 -4.33 -2.08
C PRO A 86 5.93 -3.77 -2.57
N MET A 87 6.39 -2.63 -2.03
CA MET A 87 7.73 -2.09 -2.31
C MET A 87 8.83 -2.78 -1.50
N LEU A 88 8.46 -3.56 -0.47
CA LEU A 88 9.40 -4.27 0.39
C LEU A 88 9.46 -5.76 0.03
N PRO A 89 10.61 -6.43 0.23
CA PRO A 89 10.78 -7.84 -0.08
C PRO A 89 10.08 -8.78 0.92
N VAL A 90 9.29 -8.23 1.85
CA VAL A 90 8.64 -8.97 2.93
C VAL A 90 7.14 -8.79 2.79
N TYR A 91 6.40 -9.90 2.81
CA TYR A 91 4.95 -9.92 2.61
C TYR A 91 4.18 -9.09 3.66
N ALA A 92 4.54 -9.24 4.93
CA ALA A 92 3.91 -8.51 6.03
C ALA A 92 4.93 -8.27 7.14
N MET A 93 4.79 -7.16 7.86
CA MET A 93 5.60 -6.90 9.06
C MET A 93 4.81 -6.10 10.09
N THR A 94 5.20 -6.16 11.35
CA THR A 94 4.58 -5.33 12.38
C THR A 94 4.89 -3.85 12.13
N ILE A 95 4.03 -2.95 12.64
CA ILE A 95 4.28 -1.50 12.57
C ILE A 95 5.64 -1.13 13.16
N ASN A 96 6.09 -1.81 14.22
CA ASN A 96 7.38 -1.52 14.85
C ASN A 96 8.57 -1.95 13.99
N GLU A 97 8.49 -3.09 13.31
CA GLU A 97 9.51 -3.54 12.35
C GLU A 97 9.55 -2.61 11.15
N TYR A 98 8.39 -2.25 10.60
CA TYR A 98 8.27 -1.29 9.50
C TYR A 98 8.92 0.05 9.85
N LYS A 99 8.66 0.55 11.07
CA LYS A 99 9.24 1.81 11.56
C LYS A 99 10.77 1.79 11.62
N LYS A 100 11.33 0.67 12.09
CA LYS A 100 12.78 0.46 12.17
C LYS A 100 13.40 0.31 10.78
N PHE A 101 12.70 -0.36 9.86
CA PHE A 101 13.19 -0.64 8.52
C PHE A 101 13.30 0.64 7.69
N LEU A 102 12.25 1.47 7.66
CA LEU A 102 12.19 2.64 6.79
C LEU A 102 12.88 3.89 7.36
N GLY A 103 12.89 4.06 8.69
CA GLY A 103 13.49 5.24 9.34
C GLY A 103 12.85 6.57 8.88
N GLY A 104 11.82 7.05 9.59
CA GLY A 104 11.10 8.26 9.20
C GLY A 104 10.10 8.74 10.23
N PHE A 105 9.33 9.79 9.88
CA PHE A 105 8.13 10.17 10.63
C PHE A 105 6.93 9.39 10.12
N TYR A 106 6.04 8.97 11.02
CA TYR A 106 4.90 8.11 10.69
C TYR A 106 3.58 8.73 11.14
N SER A 107 2.59 8.72 10.25
CA SER A 107 1.20 9.05 10.57
C SER A 107 0.29 7.92 10.12
N ARG A 108 -0.65 7.52 10.98
CA ARG A 108 -1.70 6.57 10.61
C ARG A 108 -2.93 7.35 10.19
N VAL A 109 -3.44 7.05 9.00
CA VAL A 109 -4.63 7.69 8.45
C VAL A 109 -5.73 6.65 8.23
N PHE A 110 -6.97 7.09 8.47
CA PHE A 110 -8.17 6.29 8.27
C PHE A 110 -9.02 6.93 7.18
N GLY A 111 -9.65 6.09 6.35
CA GLY A 111 -10.51 6.56 5.27
C GLY A 111 -9.76 7.04 4.02
N SER A 112 -10.56 7.35 3.00
CA SER A 112 -10.14 7.83 1.69
C SER A 112 -9.81 9.32 1.76
N TRP A 113 -8.52 9.67 1.85
CA TRP A 113 -8.08 11.06 1.64
C TRP A 113 -8.35 11.52 0.19
N ILE A 114 -8.49 12.84 0.00
CA ILE A 114 -9.13 13.51 -1.14
C ILE A 114 -8.59 13.01 -2.50
N GLN A 115 -9.51 12.50 -3.33
CA GLN A 115 -9.24 11.86 -4.61
C GLN A 115 -9.46 12.83 -5.77
N LYS A 116 -8.47 13.00 -6.65
CA LYS A 116 -8.69 13.48 -8.02
C LYS A 116 -8.49 12.31 -8.97
N ILE A 117 -9.58 11.71 -9.42
CA ILE A 117 -9.59 10.70 -10.47
C ILE A 117 -9.26 11.42 -11.78
N ILE A 118 -8.26 10.96 -12.54
CA ILE A 118 -8.10 11.37 -13.94
C ILE A 118 -9.15 10.59 -14.75
N PRO A 119 -10.08 11.26 -15.45
CA PRO A 119 -11.09 10.60 -16.27
C PRO A 119 -10.49 9.94 -17.52
#